data_AF-A0A2V9LMK2-F1
#
_entry.id   AF-A0A2V9LMK2-F1
#
_cell.length_a   1.000
_cell.length_b   1.000
_cell.length_c   1.000
_cell.angle_alpha   90.00
_cell.angle_beta   90.00
_cell.angle_gamma   90.00
#
_symmetry.space_group_name_H-M   'P 1'
#
loop_
_entity.id
_entity.type
_entity.pdbx_description
1 polymer ?
#
loop_
_entity_poly.entity_id
_entity_poly.type
_entity_poly.pdbx_seq_one_letter_code
_entity_poly.pdbx_strand_id
1 'polypeptide(L)' 'MTKELLEMLWVLEATVTMFPNLRAVFGEIIGGETFCADEIPQPTSEEKRAPIGEEDQSTQVEIDLWNTANAP' A
#
# COMPACT_ATOMS: atom_id res chain seq x y z
N MET A 1 35.72 -1.62 -16.26
CA MET A 1 34.35 -1.19 -15.91
C MET A 1 33.43 -1.69 -17.00
N THR A 2 32.32 -2.36 -16.67
CA THR A 2 31.37 -2.87 -17.67
C THR A 2 30.34 -1.79 -18.03
N LYS A 3 29.68 -1.93 -19.19
CA LYS A 3 28.70 -0.94 -19.68
C LYS A 3 27.47 -0.88 -18.78
N GLU A 4 27.00 -2.04 -18.34
CA GLU A 4 25.83 -2.21 -17.47
C GLU A 4 26.04 -1.52 -16.13
N LEU A 5 27.24 -1.61 -15.56
CA LEU A 5 27.57 -0.93 -14.31
C LEU A 5 27.56 0.60 -14.49
N LEU A 6 28.02 1.11 -15.63
CA LEU A 6 27.98 2.54 -15.92
C LEU A 6 26.54 3.06 -16.06
N GLU A 7 25.69 2.32 -16.77
CA GLU A 7 24.28 2.64 -16.93
C GLU A 7 23.53 2.65 -15.59
N MET A 8 23.81 1.67 -14.72
CA MET A 8 23.27 1.66 -13.36
C MET A 8 23.70 2.88 -12.54
N LEU A 9 24.96 3.30 -12.66
CA LEU A 9 25.46 4.47 -11.93
C LEU A 9 24.78 5.77 -12.40
N TRP A 10 24.50 5.92 -13.70
CA TRP A 10 23.74 7.07 -14.20
C TRP A 10 22.31 7.11 -13.68
N VAL A 11 21.63 5.96 -13.61
CA VAL A 11 20.29 5.89 -13.02
C VAL A 11 20.34 6.29 -11.55
N LEU A 12 21.33 5.81 -10.80
CA LEU A 12 21.50 6.15 -9.39
C LEU A 12 21.79 7.65 -9.20
N GLU A 13 22.65 8.23 -10.02
CA GLU A 13 22.95 9.67 -10.00
C GLU A 13 21.72 10.52 -10.29
N ALA A 14 20.96 10.18 -11.34
CA ALA A 14 19.71 10.85 -11.68
C ALA A 14 18.69 10.74 -10.54
N THR A 15 18.60 9.56 -9.91
CA THR A 15 17.70 9.30 -8.79
C THR A 15 18.08 10.16 -7.59
N VAL A 16 19.36 10.19 -7.18
CA VAL A 16 19.85 11.03 -6.08
C VAL A 16 19.63 12.51 -6.35
N THR A 17 19.85 12.95 -7.60
CA THR A 17 19.62 14.34 -8.02
C THR A 17 18.16 14.77 -7.87
N MET A 18 17.21 13.83 -7.95
CA MET A 18 15.78 14.11 -7.80
C MET A 18 15.33 14.34 -6.34
N PHE A 19 16.05 13.79 -5.35
CA PHE A 19 15.63 13.82 -3.94
C PHE A 19 15.35 15.22 -3.37
N PRO A 20 16.16 16.26 -3.62
CA PRO A 20 15.89 17.59 -3.07
C PRO A 20 14.55 18.16 -3.53
N ASN A 21 14.18 17.94 -4.81
CA ASN A 21 12.89 18.38 -5.34
C ASN A 21 11.73 17.61 -4.70
N LEU A 22 11.83 16.28 -4.62
CA LEU A 22 10.82 15.46 -3.95
C LEU A 22 10.63 15.86 -2.49
N ARG A 23 11.71 16.16 -1.78
CA ARG A 23 11.67 16.64 -0.40
C ARG A 23 10.96 17.99 -0.28
N ALA A 24 11.22 18.92 -1.20
CA ALA A 24 10.56 20.22 -1.21
C ALA A 24 9.04 20.07 -1.43
N VAL A 25 8.65 19.31 -2.46
CA VAL A 25 7.24 18.99 -2.75
C VAL A 25 6.57 18.30 -1.56
N PHE A 26 7.24 17.33 -0.94
CA PHE A 26 6.71 16.65 0.23
C PHE A 26 6.50 17.60 1.42
N GLY A 27 7.44 18.55 1.62
CA GLY A 27 7.30 19.60 2.61
C GLY A 27 6.10 20.51 2.35
N GLU A 28 5.86 20.90 1.10
CA GLU A 28 4.68 21.69 0.71
C GLU A 28 3.38 20.93 0.97
N ILE A 29 3.33 19.63 0.67
CA ILE A 29 2.15 18.79 0.91
C ILE A 29 1.85 18.68 2.41
N ILE A 30 2.86 18.41 3.24
CA ILE A 30 2.68 18.33 4.70
C ILE A 30 2.29 19.68 5.31
N GLY A 31 2.86 20.77 4.80
CA GLY A 31 2.56 22.13 5.27
C GLY A 31 1.22 22.66 4.75
N GLY A 32 0.58 21.97 3.81
CA GLY A 32 -0.74 22.30 3.29
C GLY A 32 -1.85 22.02 4.30
N GLU A 33 -3.05 22.51 3.97
CA GLU A 33 -4.25 22.17 4.73
C GLU A 33 -4.52 20.66 4.64
N THR A 34 -4.64 20.01 5.79
CA THR A 34 -4.94 18.59 5.91
C THR A 34 -6.31 18.39 6.51
N PHE A 35 -7.06 17.40 6.03
CA PHE A 35 -8.33 17.04 6.66
C PHE A 35 -8.11 16.42 8.03
N CYS A 36 -8.83 16.92 9.03
CA CYS A 36 -8.97 16.26 10.32
C CYS A 36 -9.83 15.00 10.15
N ALA A 37 -9.63 14.01 11.03
CA ALA A 37 -10.30 12.72 10.92
C ALA A 37 -11.84 12.81 10.96
N ASP A 38 -12.36 13.84 11.59
CA ASP A 38 -13.79 14.17 11.69
C ASP A 38 -14.35 14.93 10.47
N GLU A 39 -13.48 15.49 9.63
CA GLU A 39 -13.86 16.13 8.35
C GLU A 39 -14.04 15.11 7.22
N ILE A 40 -13.53 13.88 7.41
CA ILE A 40 -13.71 12.78 6.46
C ILE A 40 -15.09 12.16 6.67
N PRO A 41 -15.95 12.09 5.63
CA PRO A 41 -17.26 11.47 5.75
C PRO A 41 -17.10 10.01 6.18
N GLN A 42 -17.82 9.63 7.23
CA GLN A 42 -17.79 8.26 7.72
C GLN A 42 -18.53 7.35 6.75
N PRO A 43 -17.93 6.20 6.36
CA PRO A 43 -18.59 5.28 5.45
C PRO A 43 -19.87 4.74 6.08
N THR A 44 -20.93 4.69 5.29
CA THR A 44 -22.24 4.14 5.65
C THR A 44 -22.15 2.63 5.89
N SER A 45 -23.17 2.07 6.54
CA SER A 45 -23.26 0.61 6.74
C SER A 45 -23.29 -0.19 5.42
N GLU A 46 -23.77 0.44 4.34
CA GLU A 46 -23.82 -0.18 3.01
C GLU A 46 -22.46 -0.15 2.32
N GLU A 47 -21.71 0.96 2.42
CA GLU A 47 -20.34 1.06 1.87
C GLU A 47 -19.32 0.20 2.63
N LYS A 48 -19.57 -0.05 3.93
CA LYS A 48 -18.79 -1.01 4.73
C LYS A 48 -19.10 -2.47 4.40
N ARG A 49 -20.14 -2.75 3.60
CA ARG A 49 -20.48 -4.11 3.22
C ARG A 49 -19.35 -4.66 2.36
N ALA A 50 -18.87 -5.85 2.70
CA ALA A 50 -17.96 -6.56 1.83
C ALA A 50 -18.55 -6.66 0.41
N PRO A 51 -17.72 -6.62 -0.65
CA PRO A 51 -18.21 -6.83 -2.00
C PRO A 51 -19.00 -8.15 -2.07
N ILE A 52 -20.16 -8.12 -2.74
CA ILE A 52 -20.96 -9.32 -3.01
C ILE A 52 -20.29 -10.07 -4.16
N GLY A 53 -19.17 -10.72 -3.86
CA GLY A 53 -18.37 -11.45 -4.82
C GLY A 53 -17.72 -12.62 -4.11
N GLU A 54 -18.45 -13.74 -4.15
CA GLU A 54 -18.13 -15.07 -3.60
C GLU A 54 -17.71 -15.05 -2.12
N GLU A 55 -18.46 -15.79 -1.30
CA GLU A 55 -17.93 -16.24 -0.01
C GLU A 55 -16.50 -16.70 -0.27
N ASP A 56 -15.52 -16.05 0.37
CA ASP A 56 -14.12 -16.38 0.18
C ASP A 56 -13.91 -17.77 0.76
N GLN A 57 -14.19 -18.79 -0.08
CA GLN A 57 -14.11 -20.20 0.26
C GLN A 57 -12.71 -20.53 0.79
N SER A 58 -11.71 -19.70 0.47
CA SER A 58 -10.37 -19.73 1.06
C SER A 58 -10.40 -19.75 2.59
N THR A 59 -11.21 -18.89 3.21
CA THR A 59 -11.23 -18.76 4.68
C THR A 59 -11.89 -19.98 5.33
N GLN A 60 -12.99 -20.49 4.76
CA GLN A 60 -13.67 -21.66 5.30
C GLN A 60 -12.87 -22.95 5.06
N VAL A 61 -12.24 -23.09 3.88
CA VAL A 61 -11.38 -24.22 3.55
C VAL A 61 -10.15 -24.27 4.47
N GLU A 62 -9.53 -23.14 4.78
CA GLU A 62 -8.37 -23.08 5.68
C GLU A 62 -8.74 -23.45 7.13
N ILE A 63 -9.90 -22.99 7.61
CA ILE A 63 -10.46 -23.36 8.92
C ILE A 63 -10.76 -24.87 8.98
N ASP A 64 -11.38 -25.43 7.94
CA ASP A 64 -11.75 -26.85 7.89
C ASP A 64 -10.51 -27.77 7.82
N LEU A 65 -9.47 -27.36 7.10
CA LEU A 65 -8.18 -28.06 7.03
C LEU A 65 -7.48 -28.09 8.40
N TRP A 66 -7.45 -26.95 9.11
CA TRP A 66 -6.83 -26.88 10.44
C TRP A 66 -7.56 -27.74 11.48
N ASN A 67 -8.90 -27.76 11.42
CA ASN A 67 -9.72 -28.60 12.30
C ASN A 67 -9.52 -30.10 12.02
N THR A 68 -9.41 -30.49 10.75
CA THR A 68 -9.18 -31.89 10.35
C THR A 68 -7.78 -32.37 10.75
N ALA A 69 -6.77 -31.51 10.62
CA ALA A 69 -5.39 -31.85 10.97
C ALA A 69 -5.15 -31.97 12.49
N ASN A 70 -6.01 -31.38 13.32
CA ASN A 70 -5.86 -31.33 14.78
C ASN A 70 -7.05 -31.95 15.54
N ALA A 71 -7.89 -32.74 14.85
CA ALA A 71 -8.93 -33.52 15.52
C ALA A 71 -8.28 -34.58 16.43
N PRO A 72 -8.75 -34.74 17.68
CA PRO A 72 -8.16 -35.66 18.66
C PRO A 72 -8.33 -37.14 18.30
#